data_AF-A0A2V7I5A5-F1
#
_entry.id   AF-A0A2V7I5A5-F1
#
_cell.length_a   1.000
_cell.length_b   1.000
_cell.length_c   1.000
_cell.angle_alpha   90.00
_cell.angle_beta   90.00
_cell.angle_gamma   90.00
#
_symmetry.space_group_name_H-M   'P 1'
#
loop_
_entity.id
_entity.type
_entity.pdbx_description
1 polymer ?
#
loop_
_entity_poly.entity_id
_entity_poly.type
_entity_poly.pdbx_seq_one_letter_code
_entity_poly.pdbx_strand_id
1 'polypeptide(L)'
;MTNRAAVTPALLEEYCTKFRNWGRWGPEDEIGTLNFITPDVIKRAATLVRQGKVISCALSFDMNGPQTGAFGRVNPLHSMVATGTDHAAGRQRLAGFETLPFGWGF
;
A
#
# COMPACT_ATOMS: atom_id res chain seq x y z
N MET A 1 12.57 -36.08 4.46
CA MET A 1 12.58 -34.94 3.52
C MET A 1 11.61 -35.26 2.40
N THR A 2 10.52 -34.50 2.28
CA THR A 2 9.46 -34.77 1.30
C THR A 2 10.01 -34.45 -0.10
N ASN A 3 10.05 -35.46 -0.97
CA ASN A 3 10.47 -35.35 -2.36
C ASN A 3 9.44 -34.46 -3.11
N ARG A 4 9.68 -33.15 -3.17
CA ARG A 4 8.87 -32.24 -3.98
C ARG A 4 9.33 -32.35 -5.43
N ALA A 5 8.37 -32.60 -6.32
CA ALA A 5 8.63 -32.54 -7.75
C ALA A 5 9.27 -31.19 -8.12
N ALA A 6 10.24 -31.25 -9.04
CA ALA A 6 10.89 -30.04 -9.54
C ALA A 6 9.85 -29.11 -10.18
N VAL A 7 9.95 -27.81 -9.91
CA VAL A 7 9.07 -26.80 -10.51
C VAL A 7 9.54 -26.57 -11.95
N THR A 8 8.75 -27.04 -12.91
CA THR A 8 9.01 -26.87 -14.35
C THR A 8 7.97 -25.94 -14.97
N PRO A 9 8.27 -25.31 -16.12
CA PRO A 9 7.29 -24.50 -16.85
C PRO A 9 6.01 -25.29 -17.18
N ALA A 10 6.13 -26.56 -17.57
CA ALA A 10 4.98 -27.42 -17.87
C ALA A 10 4.10 -27.66 -16.63
N LEU A 11 4.70 -27.87 -15.46
CA LEU A 11 3.95 -28.01 -14.20
C LEU A 11 3.22 -26.72 -13.83
N LEU A 12 3.87 -25.56 -14.05
CA LEU A 12 3.23 -24.26 -13.84
C LEU A 12 2.04 -24.06 -14.77
N GLU A 13 2.16 -24.43 -16.05
CA GLU A 13 1.08 -24.32 -17.03
C GLU A 13 -0.11 -25.23 -16.70
N GLU A 14 0.18 -26.47 -16.25
CA GLU A 14 -0.85 -27.38 -15.72
C GLU A 14 -1.58 -26.73 -14.54
N TYR A 15 -0.84 -26.17 -13.58
CA TYR A 15 -1.43 -25.59 -12.37
C TYR A 15 -2.21 -24.32 -12.65
N CYS A 16 -1.71 -23.42 -13.49
CA CYS A 16 -2.45 -22.23 -13.93
C CYS A 16 -3.75 -22.62 -14.64
N THR A 17 -3.73 -23.70 -15.42
CA THR A 17 -4.92 -24.22 -16.11
C THR A 17 -5.93 -24.83 -15.14
N LYS A 18 -5.44 -25.61 -14.18
CA LYS A 18 -6.24 -26.39 -13.22
C LYS A 18 -6.79 -25.57 -12.06
N PHE A 19 -6.00 -24.62 -11.56
CA PHE A 19 -6.28 -23.86 -10.34
C PHE A 19 -6.49 -22.38 -10.66
N ARG A 20 -7.56 -22.08 -11.40
CA ARG A 20 -7.98 -20.72 -11.74
C ARG A 20 -9.48 -20.54 -11.57
N ASN A 21 -9.92 -19.29 -11.43
CA ASN A 21 -11.33 -18.91 -11.41
C ASN A 21 -11.80 -18.26 -12.74
N TRP A 22 -11.06 -18.42 -13.84
CA TRP A 22 -11.45 -17.81 -15.12
C TRP A 22 -12.82 -18.31 -15.59
N GLY A 23 -13.67 -17.37 -16.02
CA GLY A 23 -15.04 -17.65 -16.47
C GLY A 23 -16.02 -18.02 -15.36
N ARG A 24 -15.58 -18.13 -14.10
CA ARG A 24 -16.45 -18.55 -12.98
C ARG A 24 -17.66 -17.63 -12.77
N TRP A 25 -17.50 -16.34 -13.02
CA TRP A 25 -18.54 -15.32 -12.87
C TRP A 25 -18.98 -14.71 -14.21
N GLY A 26 -18.61 -15.34 -15.32
CA GLY A 26 -18.89 -14.86 -16.67
C GLY A 26 -17.64 -14.32 -17.39
N PRO A 27 -17.73 -14.17 -18.73
CA PRO A 27 -16.61 -13.69 -19.55
C PRO A 27 -16.26 -12.22 -19.33
N GLU A 28 -17.22 -11.41 -18.87
CA GLU A 28 -17.07 -9.97 -18.64
C GLU A 28 -16.75 -9.63 -17.17
N ASP A 29 -16.38 -10.62 -16.33
CA ASP A 29 -16.08 -10.38 -14.92
C ASP A 29 -14.72 -9.68 -14.75
N GLU A 30 -14.73 -8.54 -14.05
CA GLU A 30 -13.53 -7.73 -13.76
C GLU A 30 -13.15 -7.72 -12.27
N ILE A 31 -13.96 -8.34 -11.38
CA ILE A 31 -13.75 -8.24 -9.92
C ILE A 31 -13.38 -9.56 -9.24
N GLY A 32 -13.49 -10.70 -9.95
CA GLY A 32 -12.94 -11.98 -9.52
C GLY A 32 -13.48 -12.45 -8.16
N THR A 33 -12.60 -12.81 -7.23
CA THR A 33 -13.00 -13.36 -5.93
C THR A 33 -13.78 -12.37 -5.05
N LEU A 34 -13.81 -11.07 -5.39
CA LEU A 34 -14.69 -10.11 -4.71
C LEU A 34 -16.18 -10.46 -4.89
N ASN A 35 -16.54 -11.20 -5.94
CA ASN A 35 -17.90 -11.72 -6.14
C ASN A 35 -18.37 -12.63 -4.99
N PHE A 36 -17.48 -13.16 -4.17
CA PHE A 36 -17.87 -13.91 -2.96
C PHE A 36 -18.39 -13.01 -1.83
N ILE A 37 -18.12 -11.71 -1.87
CA ILE A 37 -18.57 -10.74 -0.86
C ILE A 37 -19.99 -10.30 -1.22
N THR A 38 -20.97 -11.15 -0.88
CA THR A 38 -22.39 -10.88 -1.16
C THR A 38 -23.03 -9.99 -0.10
N PRO A 39 -24.20 -9.37 -0.36
CA PRO A 39 -24.96 -8.64 0.65
C PRO A 39 -25.25 -9.46 1.92
N ASP A 40 -25.48 -10.76 1.80
CA ASP A 40 -25.67 -11.65 2.94
C ASP A 40 -24.38 -11.88 3.75
N VAL A 41 -23.23 -11.97 3.08
CA VAL A 41 -21.92 -12.02 3.75
C VAL A 41 -21.70 -10.73 4.55
N ILE A 42 -22.01 -9.57 3.95
CA ILE A 42 -21.88 -8.26 4.60
C ILE A 42 -22.78 -8.18 5.84
N LYS A 43 -24.06 -8.55 5.72
CA LYS A 43 -25.00 -8.58 6.86
C LYS A 43 -24.47 -9.48 7.98
N ARG A 44 -24.01 -10.69 7.66
CA ARG A 44 -23.43 -11.62 8.67
C ARG A 44 -22.20 -11.02 9.33
N ALA A 45 -21.27 -10.44 8.57
CA ALA A 45 -20.07 -9.81 9.11
C ALA A 45 -20.41 -8.66 10.06
N ALA A 46 -21.40 -7.83 9.73
CA ALA A 46 -21.86 -6.74 10.60
C ALA A 46 -22.35 -7.25 11.97
N THR A 47 -22.97 -8.43 12.03
CA THR A 47 -23.41 -9.02 13.31
C THR A 47 -22.26 -9.40 14.25
N LEU A 48 -21.01 -9.46 13.78
CA LEU A 48 -19.85 -9.79 14.61
C LEU A 48 -19.43 -8.63 15.53
N VAL A 49 -19.87 -7.40 15.26
CA VAL A 49 -19.56 -6.23 16.09
C VAL A 49 -20.31 -6.34 17.42
N ARG A 50 -19.56 -6.42 18.53
CA ARG A 50 -20.12 -6.49 19.90
C ARG A 50 -19.74 -5.31 20.79
N GLN A 51 -18.50 -4.85 20.71
CA GLN A 51 -17.94 -3.83 21.62
C GLN A 51 -17.77 -2.44 20.97
N GLY A 52 -17.98 -2.32 19.66
CA GLY A 52 -17.77 -1.06 18.93
C GLY A 52 -16.32 -0.57 18.87
N LYS A 53 -15.34 -1.42 19.22
CA LYS A 53 -13.91 -1.08 19.16
C LYS A 53 -13.43 -1.11 17.72
N VAL A 54 -12.71 -0.07 17.31
CA VAL A 54 -12.06 0.04 16.01
C VAL A 54 -10.55 -0.09 16.21
N ILE A 55 -9.93 -1.03 15.50
CA ILE A 55 -8.48 -1.26 15.52
C ILE A 55 -7.97 -1.02 14.10
N SER A 56 -7.01 -0.11 13.94
CA SER A 56 -6.37 0.13 12.66
C SER A 56 -5.43 -1.02 12.31
N CYS A 57 -5.58 -1.59 11.11
CA CYS A 57 -4.62 -2.56 10.54
C CYS A 57 -3.66 -1.91 9.55
N ALA A 58 -3.64 -0.57 9.47
CA ALA A 58 -2.75 0.16 8.58
C ALA A 58 -1.37 0.40 9.24
N LEU A 59 -0.33 0.47 8.42
CA LEU A 59 0.96 1.02 8.84
C LEU A 59 0.89 2.55 8.88
N SER A 60 1.77 3.18 9.67
CA SER A 60 1.97 4.62 9.62
C SER A 60 2.38 5.04 8.21
N PHE A 61 1.71 6.07 7.68
CA PHE A 61 1.99 6.60 6.34
C PHE A 61 3.07 7.67 6.42
N ASP A 62 4.32 7.24 6.66
CA ASP A 62 5.47 8.11 6.84
C ASP A 62 6.77 7.50 6.27
N MET A 63 7.89 8.20 6.45
CA MET A 63 9.21 7.78 5.93
C MET A 63 9.83 6.60 6.70
N ASN A 64 9.25 6.19 7.83
CA ASN A 64 9.76 5.11 8.70
C ASN A 64 9.09 3.77 8.42
N GLY A 65 8.39 3.64 7.29
CA GLY A 65 7.81 2.40 6.82
C GLY A 65 8.85 1.31 6.49
N PRO A 66 8.40 0.09 6.16
CA PRO A 66 9.28 -1.06 5.95
C PRO A 66 10.01 -1.05 4.59
N GLN A 67 9.73 -0.09 3.70
CA GLN A 67 10.37 -0.06 2.39
C GLN A 67 11.81 0.42 2.51
N THR A 68 12.74 -0.34 1.93
CA THR A 68 14.19 -0.11 2.09
C THR A 68 14.79 0.77 0.99
N GLY A 69 14.00 1.18 0.00
CA GLY A 69 14.50 1.85 -1.21
C GLY A 69 14.98 0.90 -2.31
N ALA A 70 15.07 -0.41 -2.04
CA ALA A 70 15.50 -1.40 -3.02
C ALA A 70 14.57 -1.40 -4.26
N PHE A 71 15.17 -1.40 -5.45
CA PHE A 71 14.46 -1.37 -6.74
C PHE A 71 13.47 -0.19 -6.88
N GLY A 72 13.75 0.94 -6.22
CA GLY A 72 12.89 2.14 -6.27
C GLY A 72 11.63 2.04 -5.41
N ARG A 73 11.51 1.03 -4.56
CA ARG A 73 10.43 0.92 -3.57
C ARG A 73 10.80 1.74 -2.34
N VAL A 74 10.42 3.00 -2.34
CA VAL A 74 10.65 3.93 -1.23
C VAL A 74 9.41 4.05 -0.35
N ASN A 75 9.62 4.40 0.92
CA ASN A 75 8.53 4.81 1.80
C ASN A 75 7.86 6.09 1.26
N PRO A 76 6.63 6.40 1.69
CA PRO A 76 5.99 7.68 1.40
C PRO A 76 6.93 8.86 1.62
N LEU A 77 7.11 9.67 0.58
CA LEU A 77 7.98 10.85 0.60
C LEU A 77 7.14 12.10 0.87
N HIS A 78 7.56 12.88 1.87
CA HIS A 78 6.98 14.19 2.11
C HIS A 78 7.80 15.25 1.34
N SER A 79 7.38 15.55 0.12
CA SER A 79 8.12 16.48 -0.75
C SER A 79 7.88 17.97 -0.44
N MET A 80 6.79 18.32 0.26
CA MET A 80 6.50 19.69 0.67
C MET A 80 7.00 19.95 2.09
N VAL A 81 8.29 20.25 2.22
CA VAL A 81 8.95 20.51 3.52
C VAL A 81 8.91 21.97 3.95
N ALA A 82 8.54 22.89 3.06
CA ALA A 82 8.43 24.33 3.34
C ALA A 82 7.34 24.97 2.48
N THR A 83 6.67 25.96 3.05
CA THR A 83 5.65 26.78 2.37
C THR A 83 6.01 28.27 2.46
N GLY A 84 5.40 29.12 1.63
CA GLY A 84 5.56 30.58 1.76
C GLY A 84 5.12 31.15 3.11
N THR A 85 4.25 30.44 3.84
CA THR A 85 3.87 30.84 5.22
C THR A 85 4.98 30.60 6.23
N ASP A 86 5.85 29.62 6.00
CA ASP A 86 7.01 29.37 6.85
C ASP A 86 8.08 30.44 6.63
N HIS A 87 8.20 30.95 5.41
CA HIS A 87 9.00 32.13 5.10
C HIS A 87 8.48 33.38 5.80
N ALA A 88 7.19 33.70 5.62
CA ALA A 88 6.58 34.89 6.22
C ALA A 88 6.67 34.90 7.76
N ALA A 89 6.72 33.72 8.38
CA ALA A 89 6.87 33.57 9.82
C ALA A 89 8.32 33.41 10.29
N GLY A 90 9.32 33.55 9.41
CA GLY A 90 10.74 33.41 9.74
C GLY A 90 11.16 32.01 10.19
N ARG A 91 10.39 30.98 9.85
CA ARG A 91 10.62 29.58 10.24
C ARG A 91 11.35 28.76 9.18
N GLN A 92 11.48 29.28 7.96
CA GLN A 92 12.19 28.60 6.89
C GLN A 92 13.70 28.71 7.10
N ARG A 93 14.35 27.56 7.32
CA ARG A 93 15.81 27.45 7.49
C ARG A 93 16.39 26.68 6.31
N LEU A 94 17.43 27.22 5.68
CA LEU A 94 18.22 26.49 4.70
C LEU A 94 19.45 25.92 5.38
N ALA A 95 19.65 24.60 5.33
CA ALA A 95 20.85 23.93 5.86
C ALA A 95 21.23 24.33 7.31
N GLY A 96 20.25 24.67 8.15
CA GLY A 96 20.47 25.06 9.55
C GLY A 96 20.82 26.53 9.78
N PHE A 97 20.92 27.36 8.75
CA PHE A 97 21.13 28.80 8.88
C PHE A 97 19.82 29.54 9.22
N GLU A 98 19.87 30.47 10.17
CA GLU A 98 18.76 31.38 10.49
C GLU A 98 18.57 32.48 9.42
N THR A 99 19.67 32.89 8.77
CA THR A 99 19.68 33.84 7.66
C THR A 99 20.65 33.34 6.59
N LEU A 100 20.27 33.45 5.31
CA LEU A 100 21.08 32.95 4.21
C LEU A 100 22.43 33.71 4.12
N PRO A 101 23.58 33.01 4.17
CA PRO A 101 24.90 33.63 4.33
C PRO A 101 25.35 34.51 3.14
N PHE A 102 24.62 34.51 2.03
CA PHE A 102 25.00 35.23 0.81
C PHE A 102 23.91 36.16 0.27
N GLY A 103 22.81 36.36 1.00
CA GLY A 103 21.69 37.18 0.52
C GLY A 103 21.00 36.63 -0.74
N TRP A 104 21.30 35.39 -1.13
CA TRP A 104 20.66 34.70 -2.26
C TRP A 104 19.68 33.64 -1.75
N GLY A 105 18.41 33.81 -2.13
CA GLY A 105 17.33 32.84 -1.92
C GLY A 105 16.07 33.57 -1.43
N PHE A 106 15.11 33.70 -2.36
CA PHE A 106 13.76 34.30 -2.27
C PHE A 106 13.54 35.39 -1.20
#